data_AF-Q2P9R2-F1
#
_entry.id   AF-Q2P9R2-F1
#
_cell.length_a   1.000
_cell.length_b   1.000
_cell.length_c   1.000
_cell.angle_alpha   90.00
_cell.angle_beta   90.00
_cell.angle_gamma   90.00
#
_symmetry.space_group_name_H-M   'P 1'
#
loop_
_entity.id
_entity.type
_entity.pdbx_description
1 polymer ?
#
loop_
_entity_poly.entity_id
_entity_poly.type
_entity_poly.pdbx_seq_one_letter_code
_entity_poly.pdbx_strand_id
1 'polypeptide(L)'
;CLPASTRILRADTGAESTLGELLASGEQPLVWSLDERMRMVARPMVKVFPSGRKEVFRLRLASGREVEATGNHPFLTVDGWIPLDRLTVGDRLATPRSVPEPVHTERMADAEVVLLAHMIGDGSCVRRQPVRYASIDEQNLAAVSEAAEHFGVTAVRDDYAAARVTTLRLPAPYRLSRGKRNPIAAWLDELGLFGLRSHEKFIPRRVFALPNDQVALFLRHLWATDGSVRWDSTYRQARVYYTSTSRRLIDDVAQLLLRLGVHGRIRRVTKPGYRDAWHLTIDGADNQTVFLRDVGVHGARGDAAQVALAELEPLVRNTNVDTVPNEVWNQVRHLLATKNITHREFSAAMGSRFCGSTMWKRSPSRSRLARVAAVLDDADIEMYATNDVFWDKIVEITSLGEQDVYDGTVPGTHNFVAQSISVHNS
;
A
#
# COMPACT_ATOMS: atom_id res chain seq x y z
N CYS A 1 -9.78 -1.82 21.34
CA CYS A 1 -8.74 -0.82 21.62
C CYS A 1 -7.44 -1.22 20.92
N LEU A 2 -6.53 -0.27 20.74
CA LEU A 2 -5.32 -0.41 19.92
C LEU A 2 -4.08 0.11 20.68
N PRO A 3 -2.87 -0.43 20.48
CA PRO A 3 -1.65 0.11 21.09
C PRO A 3 -1.32 1.54 20.62
N ALA A 4 -0.49 2.25 21.40
CA ALA A 4 -0.03 3.62 21.04
C ALA A 4 0.71 3.68 19.70
N SER A 5 1.39 2.59 19.32
CA SER A 5 2.14 2.47 18.07
C SER A 5 1.26 2.34 16.83
N THR A 6 -0.05 2.11 17.00
CA THR A 6 -0.96 1.92 15.87
C THR A 6 -1.05 3.18 15.03
N ARG A 7 -0.68 3.01 13.76
CA ARG A 7 -0.64 4.06 12.73
C ARG A 7 -2.02 4.23 12.11
N ILE A 8 -2.55 5.45 12.19
CA ILE A 8 -3.85 5.86 11.64
C ILE A 8 -3.63 6.58 10.33
N LEU A 9 -4.38 6.16 9.30
CA LEU A 9 -4.27 6.74 7.97
C LEU A 9 -5.02 8.08 7.90
N ARG A 10 -4.28 9.16 7.70
CA ARG A 10 -4.85 10.51 7.64
C ARG A 10 -5.40 10.82 6.25
N ALA A 11 -6.59 11.40 6.21
CA ALA A 11 -7.22 11.90 5.00
C ALA A 11 -6.78 13.32 4.64
N ASP A 12 -6.32 14.12 5.61
CA ASP A 12 -5.85 15.48 5.34
C ASP A 12 -4.54 15.52 4.56
N THR A 13 -3.58 14.67 4.92
CA THR A 13 -2.18 14.69 4.43
C THR A 13 -1.76 13.39 3.75
N GLY A 14 -2.58 12.34 3.81
CA GLY A 14 -2.27 11.03 3.24
C GLY A 14 -1.25 10.21 4.03
N ALA A 15 -0.52 10.85 4.95
CA ALA A 15 0.45 10.21 5.83
C ALA A 15 -0.22 9.41 6.95
N GLU A 16 0.58 8.67 7.71
CA GLU A 16 0.12 8.05 8.95
C GLU A 16 0.59 8.83 10.19
N SER A 17 -0.24 8.84 11.24
CA SER A 17 0.14 9.29 12.59
C SER A 17 -0.24 8.22 13.60
N THR A 18 0.59 8.01 14.62
CA THR A 18 0.28 7.01 15.63
C THR A 18 -0.77 7.53 16.62
N LEU A 19 -1.53 6.64 17.25
CA LEU A 19 -2.42 7.04 18.36
C LEU A 19 -1.65 7.75 19.48
N GLY A 20 -0.42 7.30 19.77
CA GLY A 20 0.45 7.96 20.76
C GLY A 20 0.84 9.38 20.36
N GLU A 21 1.16 9.63 19.08
CA GLU A 21 1.44 10.97 18.56
C GLU A 21 0.22 11.89 18.67
N LEU A 22 -0.96 11.40 18.26
CA LEU A 22 -2.20 12.18 18.31
C LEU A 22 -2.63 12.49 19.75
N LEU A 23 -2.44 11.54 20.67
CA LEU A 23 -2.70 11.76 22.08
C LEU A 23 -1.77 12.84 22.66
N ALA A 24 -0.47 12.79 22.33
CA ALA A 24 0.52 13.72 22.85
C ALA A 24 0.36 15.13 22.27
N SER A 25 -0.01 15.25 20.99
CA SER A 25 -0.20 16.54 20.33
C SER A 25 -1.57 17.17 20.61
N GLY A 26 -2.59 16.35 20.92
CA GLY A 26 -3.98 16.79 21.01
C GLY A 26 -4.60 17.15 19.65
N GLU A 27 -3.93 16.79 18.56
CA GLU A 27 -4.39 17.07 17.20
C GLU A 27 -5.67 16.27 16.87
N GLN A 28 -6.57 16.89 16.11
CA GLN A 28 -7.81 16.28 15.65
C GLN A 28 -7.82 16.20 14.12
N PRO A 29 -7.08 15.26 13.53
CA PRO A 29 -6.88 15.19 12.09
C PRO A 29 -8.12 14.71 11.35
N LEU A 30 -8.16 14.92 10.03
CA LEU A 30 -9.05 14.15 9.17
C LEU A 30 -8.44 12.78 8.95
N VAL A 31 -9.23 11.72 9.12
CA VAL A 31 -8.83 10.33 8.91
C VAL A 31 -9.72 9.68 7.86
N TRP A 32 -9.18 8.68 7.15
CA TRP A 32 -9.99 7.87 6.25
C TRP A 32 -10.86 6.91 7.05
N SER A 33 -12.13 6.85 6.66
CA SER A 33 -13.18 6.03 7.24
C SER A 33 -14.04 5.43 6.13
N LEU A 34 -14.85 4.42 6.45
CA LEU A 34 -15.84 3.85 5.54
C LEU A 34 -17.24 4.36 5.89
N ASP A 35 -17.99 4.81 4.88
CA ASP A 35 -19.42 5.08 5.02
C ASP A 35 -20.24 3.78 5.03
N GLU A 36 -21.57 3.89 5.18
CA GLU A 36 -22.50 2.74 5.18
C GLU A 36 -22.45 1.94 3.87
N ARG A 37 -21.95 2.54 2.78
CA ARG A 37 -21.77 1.91 1.47
C ARG A 37 -20.35 1.37 1.27
N MET A 38 -19.54 1.31 2.32
CA MET A 38 -18.14 0.90 2.28
C MET A 38 -17.29 1.74 1.32
N ARG A 39 -17.62 3.04 1.17
CA ARG A 39 -16.81 4.00 0.42
C ARG A 39 -15.90 4.79 1.33
N MET A 40 -14.72 5.13 0.84
CA MET A 40 -13.75 5.92 1.59
C MET A 40 -14.22 7.37 1.75
N VAL A 41 -14.39 7.83 2.99
CA VAL A 41 -14.80 9.19 3.34
C VAL A 41 -13.89 9.78 4.40
N ALA A 42 -13.58 11.07 4.27
CA ALA A 42 -12.80 11.81 5.26
C ALA A 42 -13.69 12.19 6.45
N ARG A 43 -13.24 11.87 7.67
CA ARG A 43 -13.95 12.23 8.91
C ARG A 43 -12.97 12.75 9.96
N PRO A 44 -13.37 13.70 10.82
CA PRO A 44 -12.52 14.16 11.90
C PRO A 44 -12.39 13.09 12.99
N MET A 45 -11.16 12.81 13.40
CA MET A 45 -10.88 12.08 14.65
C MET A 45 -10.84 13.10 15.78
N VAL A 46 -11.92 13.19 16.55
CA VAL A 46 -12.13 14.28 17.53
C VAL A 46 -11.48 14.01 18.89
N LYS A 47 -11.10 12.75 19.16
CA LYS A 47 -10.53 12.36 20.44
C LYS A 47 -9.69 11.09 20.31
N VAL A 48 -8.52 11.10 20.94
CA VAL A 48 -7.75 9.90 21.28
C VAL A 48 -7.57 9.85 22.78
N PHE A 49 -7.76 8.69 23.42
CA PHE A 49 -7.70 8.56 24.87
C PHE A 49 -7.21 7.18 25.31
N PRO A 50 -6.59 7.06 26.51
CA PRO A 50 -6.20 5.78 27.07
C PRO A 50 -7.44 4.97 27.48
N SER A 51 -7.40 3.66 27.23
CA SER A 51 -8.45 2.70 27.57
C SER A 51 -7.95 1.61 28.56
N GLY A 52 -6.85 1.86 29.25
CA GLY A 52 -6.27 0.97 30.25
C GLY A 52 -5.29 -0.05 29.66
N ARG A 53 -5.04 -1.12 30.41
CA ARG A 53 -4.12 -2.20 30.04
C ARG A 53 -4.91 -3.47 29.71
N LYS A 54 -4.68 -4.05 28.53
CA LYS A 54 -5.44 -5.21 28.03
C LYS A 54 -4.52 -6.14 27.25
N GLU A 55 -4.91 -7.40 27.11
CA GLU A 55 -4.23 -8.33 26.20
C GLU A 55 -4.36 -7.86 24.75
N VAL A 56 -3.22 -7.79 24.05
CA VAL A 56 -3.11 -7.37 22.66
C VAL A 56 -2.71 -8.56 21.81
N PHE A 57 -3.31 -8.66 20.62
CA PHE A 57 -3.02 -9.67 19.63
C PHE A 57 -2.46 -9.01 18.37
N ARG A 58 -1.45 -9.63 17.76
CA ARG A 58 -1.02 -9.33 16.40
C ARG A 58 -1.84 -10.15 15.43
N LEU A 59 -2.56 -9.47 14.55
CA LEU A 59 -3.28 -10.04 13.43
C LEU A 59 -2.48 -9.80 12.15
N ARG A 60 -2.24 -10.85 11.36
CA ARG A 60 -1.59 -10.77 10.04
C ARG A 60 -2.54 -11.26 8.96
N LEU A 61 -2.57 -10.51 7.86
CA LEU A 61 -3.39 -10.80 6.69
C LEU A 61 -2.56 -11.42 5.55
N ALA A 62 -3.24 -12.02 4.58
CA ALA A 62 -2.62 -12.69 3.43
C ALA A 62 -1.89 -11.72 2.48
N SER A 63 -2.26 -10.43 2.50
CA SER A 63 -1.47 -9.37 1.85
C SER A 63 -0.16 -9.06 2.57
N GLY A 64 0.04 -9.57 3.78
CA GLY A 64 1.18 -9.23 4.65
C GLY A 64 0.96 -7.98 5.51
N ARG A 65 -0.20 -7.31 5.41
CA ARG A 65 -0.62 -6.28 6.37
C ARG A 65 -0.75 -6.87 7.77
N GLU A 66 -0.39 -6.07 8.75
CA GLU A 66 -0.40 -6.45 10.16
C GLU A 66 -1.08 -5.32 10.95
N VAL A 67 -1.77 -5.68 12.04
CA VAL A 67 -2.31 -4.74 13.02
C VAL A 67 -2.29 -5.38 14.39
N GLU A 68 -2.16 -4.55 15.42
CA GLU A 68 -2.20 -4.97 16.81
C GLU A 68 -3.45 -4.39 17.47
N ALA A 69 -4.25 -5.24 18.11
CA ALA A 69 -5.53 -4.86 18.70
C ALA A 69 -5.92 -5.77 19.87
N THR A 70 -6.83 -5.30 20.72
CA THR A 70 -7.40 -6.11 21.81
C THR A 70 -8.42 -7.12 21.27
N GLY A 71 -8.63 -8.22 21.99
CA GLY A 71 -9.58 -9.28 21.58
C GLY A 71 -11.00 -8.77 21.32
N ASN A 72 -11.48 -7.80 22.11
CA ASN A 72 -12.81 -7.23 21.93
C ASN A 72 -12.90 -6.14 20.83
N HIS A 73 -11.81 -5.81 20.13
CA HIS A 73 -11.81 -4.75 19.13
C HIS A 73 -12.47 -5.23 17.82
N PRO A 74 -13.50 -4.54 17.30
CA PRO A 74 -14.21 -4.99 16.11
C PRO A 74 -13.48 -4.67 14.79
N PHE A 75 -13.51 -5.65 13.89
CA PHE A 75 -13.07 -5.51 12.50
C PHE A 75 -14.25 -5.73 11.55
N LEU A 76 -14.27 -5.00 10.43
CA LEU A 76 -15.35 -5.13 9.45
C LEU A 76 -15.14 -6.39 8.61
N THR A 77 -16.11 -7.30 8.69
CA THR A 77 -16.28 -8.46 7.80
C THR A 77 -17.47 -8.21 6.87
N VAL A 78 -17.74 -9.13 5.94
CA VAL A 78 -18.92 -9.06 5.07
C VAL A 78 -20.24 -9.13 5.85
N ASP A 79 -20.21 -9.77 7.03
CA ASP A 79 -21.35 -9.95 7.94
C ASP A 79 -21.43 -8.84 9.01
N GLY A 80 -20.57 -7.82 8.91
CA GLY A 80 -20.55 -6.66 9.80
C GLY A 80 -19.33 -6.62 10.73
N TRP A 81 -19.42 -5.83 11.79
CA TRP A 81 -18.32 -5.62 12.74
C TRP A 81 -18.22 -6.78 13.73
N ILE A 82 -17.14 -7.55 13.65
CA ILE A 82 -16.90 -8.74 14.49
C ILE A 82 -15.66 -8.51 15.37
N PRO A 83 -15.76 -8.70 16.70
CA PRO A 83 -14.61 -8.64 17.61
C PRO A 83 -13.50 -9.64 17.23
N LEU A 84 -12.25 -9.24 17.44
CA LEU A 84 -11.07 -10.07 17.14
C LEU A 84 -11.07 -11.45 17.79
N ASP A 85 -11.59 -11.58 19.01
CA ASP A 85 -11.69 -12.84 19.76
C ASP A 85 -12.72 -13.83 19.20
N ARG A 86 -13.58 -13.37 18.28
CA ARG A 86 -14.52 -14.21 17.53
C ARG A 86 -14.04 -14.53 16.12
N LEU A 87 -12.93 -13.95 15.69
CA LEU A 87 -12.34 -14.18 14.37
C LEU A 87 -11.34 -15.33 14.43
N THR A 88 -11.22 -16.02 13.29
CA THR A 88 -10.34 -17.17 13.11
C THR A 88 -9.50 -17.03 11.84
N VAL A 89 -8.43 -17.82 11.76
CA VAL A 89 -7.62 -17.91 10.54
C VAL A 89 -8.50 -18.42 9.40
N GLY A 90 -8.59 -17.64 8.32
CA GLY A 90 -9.46 -17.92 7.19
C GLY A 90 -10.56 -16.88 6.98
N ASP A 91 -10.98 -16.18 8.03
CA ASP A 91 -11.94 -15.08 7.93
C ASP A 91 -11.35 -13.92 7.14
N ARG A 92 -12.21 -13.08 6.56
CA ARG A 92 -11.79 -11.96 5.71
C ARG A 92 -12.21 -10.62 6.29
N LEU A 93 -11.26 -9.70 6.32
CA LEU A 93 -11.41 -8.34 6.86
C LEU A 93 -11.38 -7.30 5.75
N ALA A 94 -12.10 -6.21 5.97
CA ALA A 94 -12.11 -5.06 5.08
C ALA A 94 -10.80 -4.26 5.20
N THR A 95 -10.05 -4.18 4.10
CA THR A 95 -8.94 -3.26 3.91
C THR A 95 -9.24 -2.29 2.77
N PRO A 96 -8.59 -1.12 2.67
CA PRO A 96 -8.81 -0.24 1.53
C PRO A 96 -8.42 -0.92 0.21
N ARG A 97 -9.33 -0.88 -0.76
CA ARG A 97 -9.07 -1.24 -2.15
C ARG A 97 -8.36 -0.11 -2.90
N SER A 98 -8.77 1.12 -2.64
CA SER A 98 -8.11 2.32 -3.13
C SER A 98 -8.09 3.33 -2.01
N VAL A 99 -7.07 4.16 -1.97
CA VAL A 99 -7.02 5.30 -1.04
C VAL A 99 -7.16 6.57 -1.87
N PRO A 100 -8.19 7.40 -1.64
CA PRO A 100 -8.31 8.65 -2.38
C PRO A 100 -7.10 9.56 -2.16
N GLU A 101 -6.88 10.49 -3.09
CA GLU A 101 -5.95 11.60 -2.90
C GLU A 101 -6.31 12.36 -1.62
N PRO A 102 -5.33 12.74 -0.77
CA PRO A 102 -5.63 13.46 0.46
C PRO A 102 -6.31 14.81 0.18
N VAL A 103 -7.09 15.26 1.16
CA VAL A 103 -7.85 16.52 1.10
C VAL A 103 -6.93 17.72 0.86
N HIS A 104 -5.72 17.67 1.40
CA HIS A 104 -4.68 18.67 1.18
C HIS A 104 -3.48 18.02 0.51
N THR A 105 -3.23 18.42 -0.73
CA THR A 105 -2.02 18.06 -1.46
C THR A 105 -1.03 19.21 -1.45
N GLU A 106 0.25 18.87 -1.33
CA GLU A 106 1.37 19.81 -1.43
C GLU A 106 2.33 19.29 -2.48
N ARG A 107 2.55 20.06 -3.55
CA ARG A 107 3.51 19.70 -4.60
C ARG A 107 4.93 19.98 -4.15
N MET A 108 5.84 19.09 -4.50
CA MET A 108 7.29 19.32 -4.44
C MET A 108 7.81 19.70 -5.82
N ALA A 109 9.04 20.19 -5.93
CA ALA A 109 9.65 20.27 -7.25
C ALA A 109 9.90 18.85 -7.78
N ASP A 110 9.66 18.59 -9.07
CA ASP A 110 9.84 17.24 -9.64
C ASP A 110 11.28 16.73 -9.45
N ALA A 111 12.27 17.62 -9.52
CA ALA A 111 13.66 17.29 -9.22
C ALA A 111 13.85 16.75 -7.79
N GLU A 112 13.16 17.31 -6.79
CA GLU A 112 13.18 16.80 -5.42
C GLU A 112 12.53 15.41 -5.33
N VAL A 113 11.41 15.20 -6.02
CA VAL A 113 10.70 13.90 -6.06
C VAL A 113 11.59 12.81 -6.66
N VAL A 114 12.21 13.11 -7.80
CA VAL A 114 13.12 12.21 -8.52
C VAL A 114 14.35 11.90 -7.68
N LEU A 115 15.01 12.93 -7.12
CA LEU A 115 16.21 12.73 -6.31
C LEU A 115 15.89 11.94 -5.04
N LEU A 116 14.77 12.22 -4.37
CA LEU A 116 14.37 11.52 -3.16
C LEU A 116 14.20 10.02 -3.40
N ALA A 117 13.50 9.66 -4.48
CA ALA A 117 13.25 8.27 -4.84
C ALA A 117 14.56 7.49 -5.05
N HIS A 118 15.48 8.08 -5.82
CA HIS A 118 16.80 7.49 -6.07
C HIS A 118 17.68 7.43 -4.81
N MET A 119 17.60 8.44 -3.95
CA MET A 119 18.38 8.46 -2.71
C MET A 119 17.87 7.44 -1.68
N ILE A 120 16.56 7.16 -1.65
CA ILE A 120 15.97 6.10 -0.83
C ILE A 120 16.40 4.71 -1.33
N GLY A 121 16.48 4.48 -2.64
CA GLY A 121 16.99 3.22 -3.18
C GLY A 121 18.50 3.11 -3.10
N ASP A 122 19.16 3.53 -4.18
CA ASP A 122 20.59 3.35 -4.44
C ASP A 122 21.48 4.49 -3.91
N GLY A 123 20.90 5.48 -3.24
CA GLY A 123 21.65 6.54 -2.57
C GLY A 123 22.40 6.08 -1.31
N SER A 124 23.61 6.61 -1.15
CA SER A 124 24.44 6.48 0.05
C SER A 124 24.71 7.86 0.66
N CYS A 125 24.17 8.09 1.86
CA CYS A 125 24.31 9.33 2.63
C CYS A 125 24.78 9.04 4.06
N VAL A 126 25.77 8.15 4.20
CA VAL A 126 26.30 7.74 5.51
C VAL A 126 27.10 8.87 6.16
N ARG A 127 27.04 8.98 7.48
CA ARG A 127 27.80 9.98 8.26
C ARG A 127 29.29 9.92 7.92
N ARG A 128 29.90 11.10 7.75
CA ARG A 128 31.33 11.29 7.44
C ARG A 128 31.77 10.71 6.09
N GLN A 129 30.83 10.44 5.18
CA GLN A 129 31.12 10.05 3.80
C GLN A 129 30.48 11.05 2.83
N PRO A 130 31.02 11.22 1.61
CA PRO A 130 30.36 12.00 0.57
C PRO A 130 29.00 11.41 0.24
N VAL A 131 28.03 12.28 -0.11
CA VAL A 131 26.77 11.83 -0.70
C VAL A 131 27.08 11.20 -2.05
N ARG A 132 26.63 9.96 -2.25
CA ARG A 132 26.85 9.19 -3.46
C ARG A 132 25.56 8.56 -3.95
N TYR A 133 25.51 8.28 -5.23
CA TYR A 133 24.50 7.46 -5.90
C TYR A 133 25.22 6.49 -6.84
N ALA A 134 24.76 5.25 -6.94
CA ALA A 134 25.38 4.26 -7.82
C ALA A 134 24.33 3.61 -8.72
N SER A 135 24.62 3.47 -10.01
CA SER A 135 23.76 2.74 -10.93
C SER A 135 24.56 2.22 -12.12
N ILE A 136 24.05 1.14 -12.73
CA ILE A 136 24.53 0.64 -14.02
C ILE A 136 23.74 1.22 -15.20
N ASP A 137 22.68 1.98 -14.92
CA ASP A 137 21.76 2.51 -15.91
C ASP A 137 22.05 4.00 -16.16
N GLU A 138 22.45 4.34 -17.38
CA GLU A 138 22.78 5.71 -17.79
C GLU A 138 21.59 6.67 -17.70
N GLN A 139 20.35 6.20 -17.91
CA GLN A 139 19.16 7.05 -17.77
C GLN A 139 18.88 7.38 -16.30
N ASN A 140 19.20 6.47 -15.38
CA ASN A 140 19.13 6.72 -13.96
C ASN A 140 20.21 7.71 -13.50
N LEU A 141 21.46 7.54 -13.98
CA LEU A 141 22.56 8.46 -13.71
C LEU A 141 22.26 9.87 -14.24
N ALA A 142 21.67 9.98 -15.43
CA ALA A 142 21.24 11.25 -16.01
C ALA A 142 20.16 11.91 -15.15
N ALA A 143 19.10 11.18 -14.78
CA ALA A 143 18.01 11.70 -13.95
C ALA A 143 18.50 12.21 -12.59
N VAL A 144 19.42 11.50 -11.94
CA VAL A 144 20.02 11.96 -10.67
C VAL A 144 20.91 13.18 -10.87
N SER A 145 21.67 13.23 -11.97
CA SER A 145 22.54 14.37 -12.28
C SER A 145 21.71 15.64 -12.50
N GLU A 146 20.66 15.57 -13.33
CA GLU A 146 19.72 16.66 -13.60
C GLU A 146 18.99 17.10 -12.32
N ALA A 147 18.47 16.14 -11.54
CA ALA A 147 17.78 16.46 -10.29
C ALA A 147 18.71 17.11 -9.24
N ALA A 148 20.00 16.79 -9.24
CA ALA A 148 20.98 17.43 -8.35
C ALA A 148 21.23 18.91 -8.68
N GLU A 149 21.04 19.33 -9.94
CA GLU A 149 21.21 20.73 -10.36
C GLU A 149 20.21 21.66 -9.66
N HIS A 150 19.02 21.16 -9.30
CA HIS A 150 18.03 21.88 -8.49
C HIS A 150 18.61 22.36 -7.15
N PHE A 151 19.54 21.59 -6.57
CA PHE A 151 20.25 21.93 -5.33
C PHE A 151 21.54 22.72 -5.57
N GLY A 152 21.78 23.15 -6.81
CA GLY A 152 23.03 23.74 -7.27
C GLY A 152 24.20 22.76 -7.27
N VAL A 153 23.94 21.43 -7.22
CA VAL A 153 24.99 20.41 -7.14
C VAL A 153 25.25 19.82 -8.52
N THR A 154 26.47 20.01 -9.03
CA THR A 154 26.94 19.30 -10.22
C THR A 154 27.43 17.91 -9.83
N ALA A 155 26.78 16.87 -10.34
CA ALA A 155 27.20 15.49 -10.13
C ALA A 155 28.57 15.22 -10.77
N VAL A 156 29.43 14.49 -10.07
CA VAL A 156 30.76 14.09 -10.55
C VAL A 156 30.79 12.58 -10.71
N ARG A 157 31.03 12.11 -11.94
CA ARG A 157 31.18 10.68 -12.24
C ARG A 157 32.53 10.16 -11.72
N ASP A 158 32.46 9.13 -10.90
CA ASP A 158 33.60 8.31 -10.50
C ASP A 158 33.49 6.96 -11.23
N ASP A 159 34.26 6.80 -12.31
CA ASP A 159 34.32 5.53 -13.05
C ASP A 159 35.45 4.67 -12.50
N TYR A 160 35.09 3.60 -11.81
CA TYR A 160 36.03 2.59 -11.37
C TYR A 160 35.73 1.27 -12.06
N ALA A 161 36.52 0.93 -13.10
CA ALA A 161 36.25 -0.22 -13.97
C ALA A 161 36.03 -1.55 -13.22
N ALA A 162 36.68 -1.75 -12.08
CA ALA A 162 36.51 -2.97 -11.28
C ALA A 162 35.19 -3.00 -10.46
N ALA A 163 34.53 -1.87 -10.24
CA ALA A 163 33.27 -1.80 -9.49
C ALA A 163 32.06 -2.30 -10.28
N ARG A 164 32.16 -2.40 -11.61
CA ARG A 164 31.06 -2.78 -12.53
C ARG A 164 29.79 -1.93 -12.38
N VAL A 165 29.93 -0.74 -11.78
CA VAL A 165 28.87 0.23 -11.53
C VAL A 165 29.47 1.62 -11.61
N THR A 166 28.71 2.57 -12.16
CA THR A 166 29.09 3.97 -12.17
C THR A 166 28.60 4.62 -10.89
N THR A 167 29.46 5.40 -10.22
CA THR A 167 29.10 6.14 -9.01
C THR A 167 29.09 7.64 -9.29
N LEU A 168 28.02 8.32 -8.94
CA LEU A 168 27.98 9.78 -8.86
C LEU A 168 28.36 10.21 -7.45
N ARG A 169 29.37 11.07 -7.33
CA ARG A 169 29.54 11.92 -6.14
C ARG A 169 28.72 13.18 -6.32
N LEU A 170 28.03 13.57 -5.26
CA LEU A 170 27.21 14.78 -5.22
C LEU A 170 27.87 15.78 -4.25
N PRO A 171 28.95 16.47 -4.67
CA PRO A 171 29.70 17.38 -3.79
C PRO A 171 28.88 18.64 -3.47
N ALA A 172 29.21 19.31 -2.37
CA ALA A 172 28.65 20.64 -2.13
C ALA A 172 29.20 21.62 -3.20
N PRO A 173 28.42 22.59 -3.68
CA PRO A 173 28.89 23.58 -4.66
C PRO A 173 29.86 24.60 -4.08
N TYR A 174 30.19 24.47 -2.79
CA TYR A 174 31.09 25.34 -2.06
C TYR A 174 31.95 24.54 -1.09
N ARG A 175 33.06 25.15 -0.65
CA ARG A 175 33.93 24.57 0.37
C ARG A 175 33.17 24.42 1.69
N LEU A 176 33.11 23.20 2.20
CA LEU A 176 32.54 22.90 3.51
C LEU A 176 33.45 23.47 4.62
N SER A 177 32.82 24.06 5.62
CA SER A 177 33.44 24.67 6.82
C SER A 177 32.46 24.55 7.99
N ARG A 178 32.83 24.99 9.20
CA ARG A 178 31.95 24.90 10.37
C ARG A 178 30.62 25.60 10.09
N GLY A 179 29.51 24.88 10.24
CA GLY A 179 28.15 25.39 9.98
C GLY A 179 27.69 25.34 8.53
N LYS A 180 28.56 24.96 7.57
CA LYS A 180 28.16 24.71 6.17
C LYS A 180 27.98 23.23 5.91
N ARG A 181 26.87 22.86 5.28
CA ARG A 181 26.52 21.47 4.95
C ARG A 181 26.24 21.33 3.46
N ASN A 182 26.49 20.16 2.89
CA ASN A 182 26.03 19.87 1.52
C ASN A 182 24.50 20.07 1.43
N PRO A 183 23.97 20.78 0.42
CA PRO A 183 22.54 21.13 0.35
C PRO A 183 21.63 19.90 0.29
N ILE A 184 21.99 18.88 -0.49
CA ILE A 184 21.25 17.60 -0.54
C ILE A 184 21.32 16.91 0.83
N ALA A 185 22.49 16.93 1.48
CA ALA A 185 22.63 16.33 2.82
C ALA A 185 21.86 17.09 3.91
N ALA A 186 21.65 18.40 3.78
CA ALA A 186 20.84 19.20 4.69
C ALA A 186 19.35 18.91 4.48
N TRP A 187 18.91 18.88 3.22
CA TRP A 187 17.55 18.49 2.87
C TRP A 187 17.20 17.06 3.32
N LEU A 188 18.13 16.10 3.18
CA LEU A 188 17.94 14.75 3.72
C LEU A 188 17.94 14.68 5.26
N ASP A 189 18.57 15.64 5.96
CA ASP A 189 18.43 15.73 7.43
C ASP A 189 17.00 16.14 7.80
N GLU A 190 16.43 17.13 7.11
CA GLU A 190 15.05 17.61 7.34
C GLU A 190 14.01 16.51 7.12
N LEU A 191 14.26 15.62 6.15
CA LEU A 191 13.42 14.45 5.88
C LEU A 191 13.70 13.26 6.82
N GLY A 192 14.71 13.36 7.68
CA GLY A 192 15.10 12.29 8.62
C GLY A 192 15.76 11.08 7.93
N LEU A 193 16.29 11.24 6.73
CA LEU A 193 16.87 10.17 5.91
C LEU A 193 18.39 10.11 5.94
N PHE A 194 19.06 11.22 6.28
CA PHE A 194 20.51 11.26 6.27
C PHE A 194 21.11 10.34 7.34
N GLY A 195 22.10 9.54 6.95
CA GLY A 195 22.83 8.64 7.84
C GLY A 195 22.13 7.31 8.12
N LEU A 196 20.91 7.09 7.60
CA LEU A 196 20.20 5.83 7.75
C LEU A 196 20.86 4.69 6.96
N ARG A 197 20.77 3.47 7.49
CA ARG A 197 21.06 2.23 6.78
C ARG A 197 19.85 1.76 5.99
N SER A 198 20.07 0.85 5.03
CA SER A 198 19.03 0.31 4.15
C SER A 198 17.80 -0.25 4.89
N HIS A 199 17.99 -0.86 6.07
CA HIS A 199 16.92 -1.42 6.89
C HIS A 199 16.17 -0.38 7.75
N GLU A 200 16.67 0.86 7.80
CA GLU A 200 16.08 1.97 8.57
C GLU A 200 15.34 2.96 7.66
N LYS A 201 15.58 2.92 6.34
CA LYS A 201 14.97 3.83 5.36
C LYS A 201 13.44 3.73 5.38
N PHE A 202 12.76 4.83 5.09
CA PHE A 202 11.30 4.97 5.05
C PHE A 202 10.92 6.06 4.04
N ILE A 203 9.64 6.22 3.74
CA ILE A 203 9.16 7.33 2.91
C ILE A 203 8.79 8.53 3.80
N PRO A 204 9.35 9.73 3.59
CA PRO A 204 9.00 10.91 4.38
C PRO A 204 7.53 11.32 4.25
N ARG A 205 6.95 11.88 5.32
CA ARG A 205 5.53 12.31 5.38
C ARG A 205 5.13 13.22 4.21
N ARG A 206 6.02 14.10 3.75
CA ARG A 206 5.77 15.01 2.62
C ARG A 206 5.39 14.27 1.33
N VAL A 207 5.94 13.08 1.08
CA VAL A 207 5.63 12.28 -0.13
C VAL A 207 4.17 11.81 -0.12
N PHE A 208 3.62 11.50 1.05
CA PHE A 208 2.22 11.07 1.17
C PHE A 208 1.23 12.20 0.90
N ALA A 209 1.65 13.45 1.07
CA ALA A 209 0.87 14.65 0.77
C ALA A 209 1.01 15.09 -0.70
N LEU A 210 1.85 14.46 -1.52
CA LEU A 210 1.93 14.79 -2.94
C LEU A 210 0.61 14.50 -3.65
N PRO A 211 0.26 15.20 -4.74
CA PRO A 211 -0.81 14.76 -5.64
C PRO A 211 -0.44 13.44 -6.34
N ASN A 212 -1.43 12.70 -6.83
CA ASN A 212 -1.31 11.34 -7.35
C ASN A 212 -0.33 11.25 -8.53
N ASP A 213 -0.23 12.29 -9.37
CA ASP A 213 0.74 12.36 -10.46
C ASP A 213 2.19 12.39 -9.94
N GLN A 214 2.46 13.12 -8.85
CA GLN A 214 3.78 13.14 -8.22
C GLN A 214 4.06 11.89 -7.37
N VAL A 215 3.03 11.24 -6.81
CA VAL A 215 3.17 9.90 -6.23
C VAL A 215 3.56 8.88 -7.30
N ALA A 216 2.93 8.93 -8.48
CA ALA A 216 3.29 8.08 -9.61
C ALA A 216 4.73 8.36 -10.09
N LEU A 217 5.14 9.63 -10.19
CA LEU A 217 6.53 10.01 -10.51
C LEU A 217 7.51 9.46 -9.48
N PHE A 218 7.23 9.64 -8.18
CA PHE A 218 8.05 9.12 -7.10
C PHE A 218 8.21 7.60 -7.20
N LEU A 219 7.11 6.86 -7.33
CA LEU A 219 7.12 5.41 -7.41
C LEU A 219 7.83 4.91 -8.68
N ARG A 220 7.66 5.59 -9.82
CA ARG A 220 8.37 5.28 -11.08
C ARG A 220 9.89 5.30 -10.89
N HIS A 221 10.41 6.32 -10.22
CA HIS A 221 11.84 6.44 -9.96
C HIS A 221 12.32 5.55 -8.81
N LEU A 222 11.49 5.31 -7.80
CA LEU A 222 11.84 4.39 -6.71
C LEU A 222 11.94 2.96 -7.24
N TRP A 223 11.02 2.55 -8.13
CA TRP A 223 11.06 1.24 -8.76
C TRP A 223 12.28 1.06 -9.69
N ALA A 224 12.88 2.16 -10.16
CA ALA A 224 14.09 2.13 -10.97
C ALA A 224 15.35 1.76 -10.16
N THR A 225 15.27 1.63 -8.83
CA THR A 225 16.39 1.21 -7.96
C THR A 225 16.31 -0.30 -7.65
N ASP A 226 15.49 -0.68 -6.66
CA ASP A 226 15.35 -2.02 -6.10
C ASP A 226 14.09 -2.74 -6.62
N GLY A 227 13.45 -2.14 -7.62
CA GLY A 227 12.32 -2.74 -8.33
C GLY A 227 12.75 -3.68 -9.45
N SER A 228 11.85 -4.58 -9.79
CA SER A 228 11.99 -5.55 -10.86
C SER A 228 10.70 -5.61 -11.67
N VAL A 229 10.85 -5.50 -12.99
CA VAL A 229 9.79 -5.72 -13.96
C VAL A 229 10.37 -6.55 -15.09
N ARG A 230 9.75 -7.71 -15.35
CA ARG A 230 10.07 -8.53 -16.52
C ARG A 230 8.87 -9.34 -16.98
N TRP A 231 8.85 -9.66 -18.26
CA TRP A 231 7.96 -10.66 -18.81
C TRP A 231 8.57 -12.06 -18.63
N ASP A 232 7.78 -12.99 -18.11
CA ASP A 232 8.12 -14.40 -17.97
C ASP A 232 7.37 -15.19 -19.06
N SER A 233 8.02 -15.40 -20.20
CA SER A 233 7.42 -16.00 -21.40
C SER A 233 7.01 -17.46 -21.18
N THR A 234 7.72 -18.19 -20.32
CA THR A 234 7.42 -19.59 -20.00
C THR A 234 6.07 -19.72 -19.32
N TYR A 235 5.77 -18.84 -18.35
CA TYR A 235 4.51 -18.86 -17.61
C TYR A 235 3.49 -17.85 -18.13
N ARG A 236 3.84 -17.08 -19.18
CA ARG A 236 3.03 -16.00 -19.76
C ARG A 236 2.50 -15.04 -18.69
N GLN A 237 3.39 -14.53 -17.85
CA GLN A 237 3.02 -13.59 -16.79
C GLN A 237 4.07 -12.51 -16.60
N ALA A 238 3.63 -11.32 -16.20
CA ALA A 238 4.55 -10.29 -15.73
C ALA A 238 5.01 -10.62 -14.31
N ARG A 239 6.29 -10.35 -14.03
CA ARG A 239 6.88 -10.41 -12.69
C ARG A 239 7.22 -8.99 -12.27
N VAL A 240 6.40 -8.43 -11.40
CA VAL A 240 6.54 -7.06 -10.89
C VAL A 240 6.70 -7.13 -9.38
N TYR A 241 7.85 -6.71 -8.87
CA TYR A 241 8.08 -6.65 -7.42
C TYR A 241 9.09 -5.56 -7.04
N TYR A 242 9.02 -5.11 -5.78
CA TYR A 242 10.01 -4.26 -5.13
C TYR A 242 10.54 -4.94 -3.87
N THR A 243 11.84 -4.78 -3.58
CA THR A 243 12.47 -5.43 -2.41
C THR A 243 13.17 -4.43 -1.52
N SER A 244 13.04 -4.61 -0.20
CA SER A 244 13.85 -3.88 0.77
C SER A 244 14.07 -4.70 2.03
N THR A 245 15.15 -4.38 2.76
CA THR A 245 15.36 -4.89 4.12
C THR A 245 14.66 -4.03 5.18
N SER A 246 14.11 -2.88 4.80
CA SER A 246 13.24 -2.07 5.65
C SER A 246 11.79 -2.50 5.48
N ARG A 247 11.18 -3.05 6.53
CA ARG A 247 9.75 -3.36 6.54
C ARG A 247 8.91 -2.09 6.37
N ARG A 248 9.30 -1.02 7.06
CA ARG A 248 8.60 0.27 7.03
C ARG A 248 8.55 0.84 5.61
N LEU A 249 9.67 0.82 4.88
CA LEU A 249 9.69 1.27 3.48
C LEU A 249 8.72 0.45 2.61
N ILE A 250 8.64 -0.86 2.81
CA ILE A 250 7.70 -1.70 2.05
C ILE A 250 6.23 -1.39 2.39
N ASP A 251 5.91 -1.17 3.66
CA ASP A 251 4.55 -0.75 4.06
C ASP A 251 4.21 0.63 3.45
N ASP A 252 5.15 1.58 3.51
CA ASP A 252 5.00 2.92 2.95
C ASP A 252 4.76 2.87 1.43
N VAL A 253 5.53 2.06 0.69
CA VAL A 253 5.34 1.84 -0.76
C VAL A 253 3.97 1.20 -1.02
N ALA A 254 3.57 0.20 -0.23
CA ALA A 254 2.28 -0.45 -0.40
C ALA A 254 1.11 0.53 -0.20
N GLN A 255 1.24 1.48 0.75
CA GLN A 255 0.26 2.54 0.97
C GLN A 255 0.19 3.52 -0.21
N LEU A 256 1.33 3.96 -0.75
CA LEU A 256 1.33 4.83 -1.94
C LEU A 256 0.76 4.14 -3.17
N LEU A 257 1.01 2.84 -3.36
CA LEU A 257 0.41 2.07 -4.45
C LEU A 257 -1.13 2.03 -4.37
N LEU A 258 -1.71 1.98 -3.16
CA LEU A 258 -3.17 2.03 -2.99
C LEU A 258 -3.77 3.36 -3.48
N ARG A 259 -3.00 4.46 -3.46
CA ARG A 259 -3.46 5.75 -4.02
C ARG A 259 -3.63 5.71 -5.54
N LEU A 260 -2.97 4.78 -6.20
CA LEU A 260 -2.99 4.57 -7.63
C LEU A 260 -3.82 3.33 -8.01
N GLY A 261 -4.61 2.79 -7.06
CA GLY A 261 -5.42 1.59 -7.28
C GLY A 261 -4.60 0.31 -7.47
N VAL A 262 -3.34 0.30 -7.05
CA VAL A 262 -2.43 -0.85 -7.18
C VAL A 262 -2.31 -1.59 -5.85
N HIS A 263 -2.47 -2.91 -5.91
CA HIS A 263 -2.39 -3.81 -4.78
C HIS A 263 -1.09 -4.59 -4.74
N GLY A 264 -0.41 -4.55 -3.60
CA GLY A 264 0.75 -5.38 -3.35
C GLY A 264 0.49 -6.49 -2.34
N ARG A 265 1.28 -7.57 -2.44
CA ARG A 265 1.43 -8.57 -1.38
C ARG A 265 2.85 -8.53 -0.83
N ILE A 266 2.96 -8.41 0.48
CA ILE A 266 4.22 -8.38 1.22
C ILE A 266 4.55 -9.80 1.68
N ARG A 267 5.77 -10.25 1.39
CA ARG A 267 6.31 -11.53 1.89
C ARG A 267 7.68 -11.33 2.50
N ARG A 268 7.90 -11.93 3.67
CA ARG A 268 9.23 -12.03 4.26
C ARG A 268 10.05 -13.09 3.52
N VAL A 269 11.26 -12.75 3.14
CA VAL A 269 12.22 -13.64 2.49
C VAL A 269 13.48 -13.71 3.35
N THR A 270 13.82 -14.91 3.79
CA THR A 270 14.99 -15.19 4.63
C THR A 270 16.08 -15.81 3.76
N LYS A 271 17.32 -15.34 3.91
CA LYS A 271 18.50 -15.92 3.25
C LYS A 271 19.60 -16.11 4.29
N PRO A 272 20.14 -17.33 4.49
CA PRO A 272 21.19 -17.58 5.48
C PRO A 272 22.38 -16.63 5.31
N GLY A 273 22.81 -16.00 6.41
CA GLY A 273 23.91 -15.02 6.41
C GLY A 273 23.52 -13.61 5.97
N TYR A 274 22.25 -13.36 5.66
CA TYR A 274 21.72 -12.04 5.30
C TYR A 274 20.58 -11.65 6.24
N ARG A 275 20.32 -10.35 6.34
CA ARG A 275 19.11 -9.84 7.00
C ARG A 275 17.88 -10.25 6.20
N ASP A 276 16.78 -10.50 6.91
CA ASP A 276 15.46 -10.68 6.29
C ASP A 276 15.15 -9.52 5.33
N ALA A 277 14.66 -9.88 4.16
CA ALA A 277 14.15 -8.95 3.17
C ALA A 277 12.63 -9.08 3.06
N TRP A 278 12.00 -8.04 2.57
CA TRP A 278 10.56 -7.95 2.35
C TRP A 278 10.33 -7.70 0.86
N HIS A 279 9.59 -8.61 0.24
CA HIS A 279 9.21 -8.54 -1.16
C HIS A 279 7.77 -8.05 -1.24
N LEU A 280 7.56 -6.93 -1.93
CA LEU A 280 6.25 -6.44 -2.33
C LEU A 280 5.98 -6.87 -3.77
N THR A 281 5.08 -7.84 -3.98
CA THR A 281 4.71 -8.33 -5.31
C THR A 281 3.41 -7.71 -5.79
N ILE A 282 3.38 -7.29 -7.06
CA ILE A 282 2.16 -6.86 -7.74
C ILE A 282 1.74 -8.00 -8.66
N ASP A 283 0.66 -8.67 -8.29
CA ASP A 283 0.16 -9.87 -8.96
C ASP A 283 -1.21 -9.59 -9.62
N GLY A 284 -1.49 -10.33 -10.70
CA GLY A 284 -2.75 -10.28 -11.44
C GLY A 284 -2.73 -9.26 -12.59
N ALA A 285 -3.16 -9.69 -13.78
CA ALA A 285 -3.04 -8.91 -15.00
C ALA A 285 -3.68 -7.51 -14.92
N ASP A 286 -4.87 -7.38 -14.32
CA ASP A 286 -5.53 -6.07 -14.15
C ASP A 286 -4.69 -5.11 -13.31
N ASN A 287 -4.24 -5.59 -12.15
CA ASN A 287 -3.46 -4.84 -11.18
C ASN A 287 -2.07 -4.47 -11.72
N GLN A 288 -1.43 -5.40 -12.44
CA GLN A 288 -0.16 -5.17 -13.11
C GLN A 288 -0.31 -4.18 -14.28
N THR A 289 -1.40 -4.24 -15.04
CA THR A 289 -1.68 -3.29 -16.12
C THR A 289 -1.81 -1.86 -15.59
N VAL A 290 -2.53 -1.66 -14.48
CA VAL A 290 -2.64 -0.35 -13.82
C VAL A 290 -1.26 0.17 -13.42
N PHE A 291 -0.45 -0.64 -12.73
CA PHE A 291 0.91 -0.24 -12.36
C PHE A 291 1.78 0.13 -13.56
N LEU A 292 1.85 -0.74 -14.58
CA LEU A 292 2.77 -0.56 -15.71
C LEU A 292 2.38 0.64 -16.59
N ARG A 293 1.07 0.90 -16.73
CA ARG A 293 0.57 2.00 -17.54
C ARG A 293 0.61 3.33 -16.79
N ASP A 294 0.19 3.35 -15.53
CA ASP A 294 -0.08 4.60 -14.80
C ASP A 294 1.14 5.04 -13.97
N VAL A 295 2.08 4.12 -13.65
CA VAL A 295 3.35 4.40 -12.96
C VAL A 295 4.54 4.12 -13.88
N GLY A 296 4.64 2.90 -14.38
CA GLY A 296 5.81 2.42 -15.12
C GLY A 296 7.09 2.41 -14.28
N VAL A 297 8.24 2.34 -14.94
CA VAL A 297 9.57 2.37 -14.30
C VAL A 297 10.49 3.25 -15.13
N HIS A 298 11.37 4.03 -14.49
CA HIS A 298 12.38 4.81 -15.20
C HIS A 298 13.57 3.96 -15.66
N GLY A 299 14.26 4.40 -16.71
CA GLY A 299 15.45 3.75 -17.25
C GLY A 299 15.19 2.48 -18.06
N ALA A 300 16.21 1.64 -18.22
CA ALA A 300 16.16 0.39 -18.99
C ALA A 300 15.11 -0.60 -18.46
N ARG A 301 14.78 -0.53 -17.17
CA ARG A 301 13.66 -1.30 -16.59
C ARG A 301 12.30 -0.82 -17.10
N GLY A 302 12.19 0.44 -17.52
CA GLY A 302 11.03 0.99 -18.20
C GLY A 302 10.75 0.33 -19.54
N ASP A 303 11.79 0.02 -20.32
CA ASP A 303 11.64 -0.71 -21.58
C ASP A 303 11.05 -2.11 -21.33
N ALA A 304 11.56 -2.82 -20.31
CA ALA A 304 11.02 -4.10 -19.89
C ALA A 304 9.56 -3.99 -19.38
N ALA A 305 9.20 -2.86 -18.76
CA ALA A 305 7.83 -2.57 -18.35
C ALA A 305 6.88 -2.38 -19.53
N GLN A 306 7.32 -1.70 -20.59
CA GLN A 306 6.52 -1.56 -21.82
C GLN A 306 6.31 -2.90 -22.52
N VAL A 307 7.34 -3.75 -22.59
CA VAL A 307 7.21 -5.12 -23.13
C VAL A 307 6.21 -5.93 -22.30
N ALA A 308 6.33 -5.90 -20.97
CA ALA A 308 5.41 -6.62 -20.10
C ALA A 308 3.96 -6.11 -20.22
N LEU A 309 3.75 -4.81 -20.40
CA LEU A 309 2.43 -4.22 -20.60
C LEU A 309 1.80 -4.71 -21.90
N ALA A 310 2.53 -4.64 -23.02
CA ALA A 310 2.05 -5.09 -24.32
C ALA A 310 1.65 -6.58 -24.34
N GLU A 311 2.37 -7.42 -23.59
CA GLU A 311 2.07 -8.85 -23.45
C GLU A 311 0.87 -9.13 -22.53
N LEU A 312 0.59 -8.26 -21.56
CA LEU A 312 -0.55 -8.40 -20.62
C LEU A 312 -1.88 -7.96 -21.23
N GLU A 313 -1.90 -6.91 -22.06
CA GLU A 313 -3.12 -6.35 -22.65
C GLU A 313 -4.04 -7.37 -23.34
N PRO A 314 -3.56 -8.32 -24.16
CA PRO A 314 -4.43 -9.27 -24.84
C PRO A 314 -4.89 -10.45 -23.95
N LEU A 315 -4.38 -10.58 -22.72
CA LEU A 315 -4.69 -11.73 -21.87
C LEU A 315 -6.12 -11.65 -21.30
N VAL A 316 -6.80 -12.79 -21.32
CA VAL A 316 -8.09 -12.95 -20.63
C VAL A 316 -7.85 -12.89 -19.12
N ARG A 317 -8.39 -11.84 -18.51
CA ARG A 317 -8.24 -11.54 -17.09
C ARG A 317 -8.99 -12.58 -16.25
N ASN A 318 -8.30 -13.17 -15.27
CA ASN A 318 -8.92 -14.06 -14.29
C ASN A 318 -8.76 -13.46 -12.88
N THR A 319 -9.83 -12.85 -12.36
CA THR A 319 -9.82 -12.14 -11.08
C THR A 319 -9.98 -13.12 -9.91
N ASN A 320 -8.86 -13.69 -9.45
CA ASN A 320 -8.84 -14.62 -8.31
C ASN A 320 -8.38 -13.97 -6.98
N VAL A 321 -8.05 -12.67 -6.99
CA VAL A 321 -7.48 -11.98 -5.82
C VAL A 321 -8.53 -11.08 -5.16
N ASP A 322 -9.07 -10.12 -5.90
CA ASP A 322 -10.13 -9.22 -5.45
C ASP A 322 -11.52 -9.89 -5.62
N THR A 323 -11.87 -10.70 -4.63
CA THR A 323 -13.12 -11.45 -4.57
C THR A 323 -13.89 -11.11 -3.30
N VAL A 324 -15.22 -11.15 -3.39
CA VAL A 324 -16.09 -10.94 -2.22
C VAL A 324 -16.22 -12.25 -1.43
N PRO A 325 -16.28 -12.22 -0.08
CA PRO A 325 -16.34 -13.43 0.71
C PRO A 325 -17.57 -14.29 0.38
N ASN A 326 -17.50 -15.60 0.66
CA ASN A 326 -18.53 -16.57 0.25
C ASN A 326 -19.88 -16.31 0.91
N GLU A 327 -19.86 -15.68 2.07
CA GLU A 327 -20.99 -15.42 2.94
C GLU A 327 -22.00 -14.47 2.25
N VAL A 328 -21.57 -13.66 1.27
CA VAL A 328 -22.45 -12.86 0.40
C VAL A 328 -23.50 -13.73 -0.31
N TRP A 329 -23.20 -15.00 -0.56
CA TRP A 329 -24.16 -15.91 -1.14
C TRP A 329 -25.36 -16.22 -0.24
N ASN A 330 -25.25 -16.01 1.09
CA ASN A 330 -26.40 -16.10 2.00
C ASN A 330 -27.44 -15.04 1.66
N GLN A 331 -27.01 -13.78 1.47
CA GLN A 331 -27.88 -12.67 1.08
C GLN A 331 -28.52 -12.93 -0.29
N VAL A 332 -27.72 -13.35 -1.28
CA VAL A 332 -28.24 -13.72 -2.62
C VAL A 332 -29.29 -14.83 -2.54
N ARG A 333 -29.08 -15.86 -1.72
CA ARG A 333 -30.08 -16.94 -1.53
C ARG A 333 -31.35 -16.44 -0.87
N HIS A 334 -31.24 -15.55 0.10
CA HIS A 334 -32.40 -14.95 0.75
C HIS A 334 -33.21 -14.11 -0.24
N LEU A 335 -32.55 -13.28 -1.06
CA LEU A 335 -33.18 -12.48 -2.11
C LEU A 335 -33.89 -13.35 -3.16
N LEU A 336 -33.27 -14.45 -3.59
CA LEU A 336 -33.90 -15.39 -4.53
C LEU A 336 -35.19 -15.97 -3.95
N ALA A 337 -35.20 -16.35 -2.67
CA ALA A 337 -36.39 -16.85 -2.00
C ALA A 337 -37.47 -15.76 -1.90
N THR A 338 -37.12 -14.55 -1.48
CA THR A 338 -38.06 -13.42 -1.34
C THR A 338 -38.66 -13.00 -2.69
N LYS A 339 -37.87 -13.04 -3.77
CA LYS A 339 -38.34 -12.72 -5.13
C LYS A 339 -38.97 -13.92 -5.87
N ASN A 340 -39.09 -15.09 -5.22
CA ASN A 340 -39.58 -16.34 -5.81
C ASN A 340 -38.85 -16.76 -7.11
N ILE A 341 -37.56 -16.46 -7.23
CA ILE A 341 -36.74 -16.84 -8.38
C ILE A 341 -36.09 -18.20 -8.09
N THR A 342 -36.32 -19.19 -8.94
CA THR A 342 -35.67 -20.49 -8.78
C THR A 342 -34.19 -20.42 -9.14
N HIS A 343 -33.38 -21.31 -8.55
CA HIS A 343 -31.96 -21.38 -8.89
C HIS A 343 -31.68 -21.66 -10.39
N ARG A 344 -32.61 -22.32 -11.09
CA ARG A 344 -32.50 -22.58 -12.54
C ARG A 344 -32.74 -21.31 -13.35
N GLU A 345 -33.80 -20.57 -13.05
CA GLU A 345 -34.08 -19.26 -13.68
C GLU A 345 -32.94 -18.28 -13.43
N PHE A 346 -32.45 -18.22 -12.20
CA PHE A 346 -31.29 -17.40 -11.85
C PHE A 346 -30.03 -17.77 -12.65
N SER A 347 -29.73 -19.07 -12.77
CA SER A 347 -28.57 -19.51 -13.55
C SER A 347 -28.70 -19.14 -15.03
N ALA A 348 -29.90 -19.29 -15.59
CA ALA A 348 -30.22 -18.92 -16.96
C ALA A 348 -30.10 -17.41 -17.20
N ALA A 349 -30.62 -16.58 -16.28
CA ALA A 349 -30.47 -15.12 -16.32
C ALA A 349 -29.01 -14.68 -16.19
N MET A 350 -28.20 -15.42 -15.44
CA MET A 350 -26.75 -15.27 -15.37
C MET A 350 -26.03 -15.80 -16.62
N GLY A 351 -26.71 -16.30 -17.65
CA GLY A 351 -26.05 -16.88 -18.84
C GLY A 351 -25.10 -18.02 -18.49
N SER A 352 -25.42 -18.78 -17.43
CA SER A 352 -24.60 -19.86 -16.89
C SER A 352 -25.38 -21.16 -16.82
N ARG A 353 -24.72 -22.30 -17.02
CA ARG A 353 -25.37 -23.60 -16.83
C ARG A 353 -25.62 -23.84 -15.35
N PHE A 354 -26.83 -24.25 -15.00
CA PHE A 354 -27.15 -24.67 -13.64
C PHE A 354 -26.36 -25.94 -13.29
N CYS A 355 -25.38 -25.81 -12.39
CA CYS A 355 -24.51 -26.89 -11.94
C CYS A 355 -24.68 -27.15 -10.42
N GLY A 356 -25.93 -27.14 -9.94
CA GLY A 356 -26.27 -27.38 -8.54
C GLY A 356 -25.62 -26.38 -7.59
N SER A 357 -24.94 -26.87 -6.56
CA SER A 357 -24.33 -26.03 -5.52
C SER A 357 -22.96 -25.44 -5.89
N THR A 358 -22.42 -25.76 -7.07
CA THR A 358 -21.06 -25.39 -7.48
C THR A 358 -20.83 -23.88 -7.47
N MET A 359 -21.84 -23.09 -7.84
CA MET A 359 -21.77 -21.63 -7.86
C MET A 359 -21.49 -21.03 -6.48
N TRP A 360 -22.07 -21.64 -5.42
CA TRP A 360 -22.03 -21.11 -4.06
C TRP A 360 -20.76 -21.44 -3.29
N LYS A 361 -19.92 -22.34 -3.83
CA LYS A 361 -18.70 -22.83 -3.15
C LYS A 361 -17.50 -21.88 -3.26
N ARG A 362 -17.54 -20.94 -4.20
CA ARG A 362 -16.41 -20.05 -4.51
C ARG A 362 -16.80 -18.60 -4.33
N SER A 363 -15.85 -17.83 -3.81
CA SER A 363 -15.96 -16.38 -3.66
C SER A 363 -16.23 -15.76 -5.04
N PRO A 364 -17.32 -15.00 -5.22
CA PRO A 364 -17.57 -14.38 -6.50
C PRO A 364 -16.56 -13.26 -6.77
N SER A 365 -16.19 -13.10 -8.05
CA SER A 365 -15.59 -11.86 -8.50
C SER A 365 -16.62 -10.73 -8.41
N ARG A 366 -16.15 -9.49 -8.33
CA ARG A 366 -17.01 -8.31 -8.39
C ARG A 366 -17.79 -8.21 -9.69
N SER A 367 -17.18 -8.54 -10.82
CA SER A 367 -17.88 -8.62 -12.11
C SER A 367 -19.02 -9.63 -12.12
N ARG A 368 -18.86 -10.75 -11.40
CA ARG A 368 -19.94 -11.72 -11.21
C ARG A 368 -21.02 -11.15 -10.31
N LEU A 369 -20.68 -10.54 -9.18
CA LEU A 369 -21.69 -9.90 -8.30
C LEU A 369 -22.43 -8.74 -8.98
N ALA A 370 -21.78 -7.93 -9.80
CA ALA A 370 -22.43 -6.87 -10.55
C ALA A 370 -23.52 -7.42 -11.47
N ARG A 371 -23.27 -8.56 -12.12
CA ARG A 371 -24.30 -9.27 -12.88
C ARG A 371 -25.40 -9.87 -12.00
N VAL A 372 -25.06 -10.38 -10.81
CA VAL A 372 -26.06 -10.85 -9.84
C VAL A 372 -26.96 -9.69 -9.43
N ALA A 373 -26.39 -8.52 -9.11
CA ALA A 373 -27.13 -7.32 -8.77
C ALA A 373 -28.05 -6.88 -9.90
N ALA A 374 -27.59 -6.90 -11.15
CA ALA A 374 -28.42 -6.56 -12.31
C ALA A 374 -29.57 -7.56 -12.53
N VAL A 375 -29.35 -8.86 -12.30
CA VAL A 375 -30.40 -9.89 -12.42
C VAL A 375 -31.41 -9.79 -11.29
N LEU A 376 -30.95 -9.49 -10.08
CA LEU A 376 -31.81 -9.39 -8.91
C LEU A 376 -32.42 -8.01 -8.72
N ASP A 377 -31.95 -6.98 -9.42
CA ASP A 377 -32.30 -5.58 -9.19
C ASP A 377 -32.23 -5.22 -7.70
N ASP A 378 -31.01 -5.32 -7.15
CA ASP A 378 -30.75 -5.17 -5.72
C ASP A 378 -29.51 -4.30 -5.44
N ALA A 379 -29.74 -3.19 -4.74
CA ALA A 379 -28.72 -2.18 -4.45
C ALA A 379 -27.67 -2.64 -3.43
N ASP A 380 -28.02 -3.54 -2.52
CA ASP A 380 -27.09 -4.04 -1.51
C ASP A 380 -26.08 -4.99 -2.16
N ILE A 381 -26.53 -5.86 -3.07
CA ILE A 381 -25.63 -6.70 -3.87
C ILE A 381 -24.76 -5.86 -4.81
N GLU A 382 -25.31 -4.79 -5.39
CA GLU A 382 -24.54 -3.84 -6.21
C GLU A 382 -23.43 -3.16 -5.40
N MET A 383 -23.71 -2.77 -4.15
CA MET A 383 -22.74 -2.18 -3.24
C MET A 383 -21.54 -3.12 -3.00
N TYR A 384 -21.75 -4.42 -2.78
CA TYR A 384 -20.64 -5.38 -2.63
C TYR A 384 -19.78 -5.52 -3.90
N ALA A 385 -20.35 -5.24 -5.08
CA ALA A 385 -19.61 -5.29 -6.33
C ALA A 385 -18.75 -4.03 -6.58
N THR A 386 -19.17 -2.86 -6.07
CA THR A 386 -18.65 -1.54 -6.49
C THR A 386 -17.89 -0.76 -5.41
N ASN A 387 -17.93 -1.19 -4.14
CA ASN A 387 -17.30 -0.47 -3.03
C ASN A 387 -15.75 -0.43 -3.04
N ASP A 388 -15.19 0.36 -2.11
CA ASP A 388 -13.76 0.62 -1.93
C ASP A 388 -13.04 -0.37 -0.99
N VAL A 389 -13.64 -1.54 -0.73
CA VAL A 389 -13.09 -2.52 0.23
C VAL A 389 -12.44 -3.71 -0.46
N PHE A 390 -11.20 -4.03 -0.10
CA PHE A 390 -10.58 -5.30 -0.42
C PHE A 390 -10.77 -6.27 0.74
N TRP A 391 -11.20 -7.50 0.44
CA TRP A 391 -11.45 -8.52 1.46
C TRP A 391 -10.23 -9.41 1.66
N ASP A 392 -9.40 -9.04 2.61
CA ASP A 392 -8.14 -9.73 2.87
C ASP A 392 -8.28 -10.79 3.96
N LYS A 393 -7.56 -11.90 3.80
CA LYS A 393 -7.74 -13.10 4.62
C LYS A 393 -6.80 -13.11 5.81
N ILE A 394 -7.32 -13.39 7.00
CA ILE A 394 -6.49 -13.63 8.20
C ILE A 394 -5.65 -14.90 7.99
N VAL A 395 -4.35 -14.78 8.20
CA VAL A 395 -3.39 -15.91 8.14
C VAL A 395 -2.74 -16.23 9.47
N GLU A 396 -2.80 -15.31 10.44
CA GLU A 396 -2.23 -15.50 11.77
C GLU A 396 -2.89 -14.56 12.78
N ILE A 397 -3.11 -15.06 13.99
CA ILE A 397 -3.48 -14.29 15.18
C ILE A 397 -2.60 -14.80 16.31
N THR A 398 -1.80 -13.91 16.92
CA THR A 398 -0.83 -14.27 17.96
C THR A 398 -0.92 -13.29 19.13
N SER A 399 -1.09 -13.78 20.36
CA SER A 399 -1.06 -12.92 21.55
C SER A 399 0.33 -12.31 21.77
N LEU A 400 0.35 -11.02 22.10
CA LEU A 400 1.54 -10.25 22.47
C LEU A 400 1.56 -9.92 23.98
N GLY A 401 0.60 -10.42 24.75
CA GLY A 401 0.44 -10.11 26.18
C GLY A 401 -0.18 -8.74 26.46
N GLU A 402 -0.13 -8.33 27.72
CA GLU A 402 -0.78 -7.11 28.20
C GLU A 402 0.01 -5.84 27.89
N GLN A 403 -0.64 -4.89 27.20
CA GLN A 403 -0.09 -3.58 26.85
C GLN A 403 -1.06 -2.46 27.20
N ASP A 404 -0.54 -1.23 27.33
CA ASP A 404 -1.38 -0.04 27.41
C ASP A 404 -2.05 0.20 26.05
N VAL A 405 -3.36 0.37 26.08
CA VAL A 405 -4.19 0.51 24.89
C VAL A 405 -4.99 1.79 24.91
N TYR A 406 -5.30 2.23 23.71
CA TYR A 406 -5.88 3.53 23.39
C TYR A 406 -7.06 3.32 22.46
N ASP A 407 -7.83 4.38 22.32
CA ASP A 407 -8.99 4.40 21.46
C ASP A 407 -9.17 5.76 20.80
N GLY A 408 -9.87 5.75 19.67
CA GLY A 408 -10.13 6.92 18.85
C GLY A 408 -11.62 7.11 18.60
N THR A 409 -12.09 8.35 18.62
CA THR A 409 -13.48 8.68 18.29
C THR A 409 -13.55 9.40 16.94
N VAL A 410 -14.23 8.76 15.99
CA VAL A 410 -14.63 9.31 14.69
C VAL A 410 -16.17 9.36 14.62
N PRO A 411 -16.80 10.54 14.76
CA PRO A 411 -18.25 10.68 14.71
C PRO A 411 -18.84 10.40 13.32
N GLY A 412 -20.06 9.87 13.28
CA GLY A 412 -20.85 9.64 12.07
C GLY A 412 -20.64 8.26 11.45
N THR A 413 -19.40 7.88 11.16
CA THR A 413 -19.07 6.57 10.57
C THR A 413 -18.63 5.54 11.59
N HIS A 414 -18.17 5.98 12.77
CA HIS A 414 -17.75 5.12 13.87
C HIS A 414 -16.59 4.15 13.55
N ASN A 415 -15.78 4.47 12.54
CA ASN A 415 -14.64 3.65 12.15
C ASN A 415 -13.52 4.49 11.53
N PHE A 416 -12.33 3.91 11.41
CA PHE A 416 -11.18 4.50 10.71
C PHE A 416 -10.26 3.43 10.15
N VAL A 417 -9.33 3.83 9.30
CA VAL A 417 -8.30 2.94 8.76
C VAL A 417 -7.03 3.01 9.62
N ALA A 418 -6.63 1.87 10.17
CA ALA A 418 -5.41 1.71 10.97
C ALA A 418 -4.52 0.63 10.35
N GLN A 419 -3.24 0.96 10.08
CA GLN A 419 -2.29 0.05 9.42
C GLN A 419 -2.86 -0.56 8.12
N SER A 420 -3.59 0.26 7.35
CA SER A 420 -4.34 -0.14 6.15
C SER A 420 -5.41 -1.24 6.37
N ILE A 421 -6.03 -1.30 7.56
CA ILE A 421 -7.14 -2.21 7.89
C ILE A 421 -8.27 -1.38 8.51
N SER A 422 -9.53 -1.67 8.15
CA SER A 422 -10.69 -0.94 8.67
C SER A 422 -11.03 -1.44 10.07
N VAL A 423 -11.05 -0.52 11.04
CA VAL A 423 -11.30 -0.82 12.45
C VAL A 423 -12.40 0.08 13.02
N HIS A 424 -13.22 -0.45 13.92
CA HIS A 424 -14.29 0.32 14.55
C HIS A 424 -13.72 1.20 15.68
N ASN A 425 -14.36 2.31 15.99
CA ASN A 425 -14.12 3.00 17.27
C ASN A 425 -14.46 2.02 18.39
N SER A 426 -13.61 1.79 19.39
CA SER A 426 -13.98 0.81 20.43
C SER A 426 -15.04 1.35 21.40
#